data_AF-A0A6J6N5D2-F1
#
_entry.id   AF-A0A6J6N5D2-F1
#
_cell.length_a   1.000
_cell.length_b   1.000
_cell.length_c   1.000
_cell.angle_alpha   90.00
_cell.angle_beta   90.00
_cell.angle_gamma   90.00
#
_symmetry.space_group_name_H-M   'P 1'
#
loop_
_entity.id
_entity.type
_entity.pdbx_description
1 polymer ?
#
loop_
_entity_poly.entity_id
_entity_poly.type
_entity_poly.pdbx_seq_one_letter_code
_entity_poly.pdbx_strand_id
1 'polypeptide(L)' 'MNVFDLDALALPLPTFEHDFPAGAGRFVQRSQGYGWTLVNGEVFMENGEHAGALAGKPLLSS' A
#
# COMPACT_ATOMS: atom_id res chain seq x y z
N MET A 1 5.67 9.74 3.77
CA MET A 1 5.05 9.97 5.10
C MET A 1 3.88 9.01 5.24
N ASN A 2 3.66 8.42 6.42
CA ASN A 2 2.47 7.62 6.69
C ASN A 2 1.66 8.28 7.82
N VAL A 3 0.35 8.33 7.65
CA VAL A 3 -0.62 8.75 8.65
C VAL A 3 -1.47 7.53 8.98
N PHE A 4 -1.46 7.11 10.23
CA PHE A 4 -2.14 5.90 10.67
C PHE A 4 -2.65 6.05 12.10
N ASP A 5 -3.75 5.36 12.38
CA ASP A 5 -4.33 5.21 13.70
C ASP A 5 -3.70 3.99 14.38
N LEU A 6 -3.08 4.21 15.54
CA LEU A 6 -2.41 3.17 16.30
C LEU A 6 -3.40 2.16 16.89
N ASP A 7 -4.58 2.61 17.31
CA ASP A 7 -5.59 1.75 17.94
C ASP A 7 -6.29 0.87 16.90
N ALA A 8 -6.34 1.33 15.65
CA ALA A 8 -6.91 0.58 14.51
C ALA A 8 -5.85 -0.19 13.70
N LEU A 9 -4.57 -0.14 14.08
CA LEU A 9 -3.50 -0.82 13.35
C LEU A 9 -3.63 -2.35 13.50
N ALA A 10 -3.90 -3.04 12.39
CA ALA A 10 -4.14 -4.47 12.40
C ALA A 10 -3.62 -5.18 11.14
N LEU A 11 -3.38 -6.48 11.30
CA LEU A 11 -2.94 -7.38 10.23
C LEU A 11 -4.02 -8.46 9.99
N PRO A 12 -4.93 -8.27 9.01
CA PRO A 12 -5.93 -9.29 8.67
C PRO A 12 -5.25 -10.57 8.17
N LEU A 13 -5.98 -11.69 8.19
CA LEU A 13 -5.49 -12.92 7.56
C LEU A 13 -5.23 -12.69 6.06
N PRO A 14 -4.19 -13.32 5.49
CA PRO A 14 -3.91 -13.19 4.07
C PRO A 14 -5.00 -13.83 3.22
N THR A 15 -5.24 -13.28 2.03
CA THR A 15 -6.12 -13.86 1.00
C THR A 15 -5.28 -14.53 -0.09
N PHE A 16 -5.79 -15.58 -0.73
CA PHE A 16 -5.14 -16.18 -1.90
C PHE A 16 -5.83 -15.71 -3.18
N GLU A 17 -5.07 -15.10 -4.09
CA GLU A 17 -5.58 -14.47 -5.32
C GLU A 17 -4.87 -15.07 -6.55
N HIS A 18 -5.57 -15.17 -7.69
CA HIS A 18 -5.06 -15.74 -8.96
C HIS A 18 -4.90 -14.65 -10.03
N ASP A 19 -4.17 -13.58 -9.69
CA ASP A 19 -4.09 -12.34 -10.47
C ASP A 19 -2.73 -12.13 -11.17
N PHE A 20 -1.84 -13.12 -11.10
CA PHE A 20 -0.55 -13.08 -11.80
C PHE A 20 -0.65 -13.56 -13.26
N PRO A 21 0.38 -13.27 -14.09
CA PRO A 21 0.45 -13.76 -15.46
C PRO A 21 0.21 -15.27 -15.54
N ALA A 22 -0.50 -15.70 -16.59
CA ALA A 22 -0.95 -17.08 -16.79
C ALA A 22 -1.86 -17.66 -15.67
N GLY A 23 -2.48 -16.80 -14.84
CA GLY A 23 -3.39 -17.23 -13.77
C GLY A 23 -2.69 -17.83 -12.55
N ALA A 24 -1.38 -17.60 -12.41
CA ALA A 24 -0.65 -18.01 -11.22
C ALA A 24 -1.23 -17.36 -9.95
N GLY A 25 -1.15 -18.08 -8.83
CA GLY A 25 -1.68 -17.64 -7.55
C GLY A 25 -0.64 -17.01 -6.62
N ARG A 26 -1.07 -16.12 -5.73
CA ARG A 26 -0.26 -15.56 -4.64
C ARG A 26 -1.08 -15.32 -3.38
N PHE A 27 -0.41 -15.29 -2.23
CA PHE A 27 -0.99 -14.72 -1.01
C PHE A 27 -0.85 -13.19 -1.03
N VAL A 28 -1.94 -12.50 -0.72
CA VAL A 28 -2.00 -11.06 -0.53
C VAL A 28 -2.18 -10.78 0.95
N GLN A 29 -1.20 -10.10 1.54
CA GLN A 29 -1.26 -9.61 2.91
C GLN A 29 -1.59 -8.12 2.91
N ARG A 30 -2.79 -7.77 3.38
CA ARG A 30 -3.21 -6.38 3.57
C ARG A 30 -2.88 -5.88 4.98
N SER A 31 -3.04 -4.58 5.21
CA SER A 31 -3.00 -3.95 6.54
C SER A 31 -4.24 -3.07 6.74
N GLN A 32 -4.59 -2.79 8.00
CA GLN A 32 -5.64 -1.84 8.38
C GLN A 32 -5.07 -0.78 9.32
N GLY A 33 -5.77 0.35 9.47
CA GLY A 33 -5.35 1.47 10.32
C GLY A 33 -4.49 2.53 9.63
N TYR A 34 -4.05 2.28 8.39
CA TYR A 34 -3.41 3.30 7.56
C TYR A 34 -4.45 4.20 6.90
N GLY A 35 -4.45 5.50 7.25
CA GLY A 35 -5.31 6.49 6.62
C GLY A 35 -4.73 6.97 5.30
N TRP A 36 -3.50 7.50 5.33
CA TRP A 36 -2.82 7.99 4.12
C TRP A 36 -1.34 7.64 4.09
N THR A 37 -0.86 7.31 2.89
CA THR A 37 0.57 7.31 2.58
C THR A 37 0.83 8.40 1.55
N LEU A 38 1.77 9.29 1.86
CA LEU A 38 2.19 10.37 0.97
C LEU A 38 3.60 10.12 0.43
N VAL A 39 3.77 10.37 -0.86
CA VAL A 39 5.05 10.35 -1.56
C VAL A 39 5.24 11.71 -2.24
N ASN A 40 6.35 12.40 -1.96
CA ASN A 40 6.66 13.72 -2.51
C ASN A 40 5.53 14.78 -2.32
N GLY A 41 4.73 14.66 -1.25
CA GLY A 41 3.64 15.57 -0.93
C GLY A 41 2.28 15.18 -1.52
N GLU A 42 2.21 14.13 -2.35
CA GLU A 42 0.98 13.65 -2.97
C GLU A 42 0.46 12.39 -2.28
N VAL A 43 -0.87 12.23 -2.20
CA VAL A 43 -1.51 11.02 -1.67
C VAL A 43 -1.26 9.87 -2.64
N PHE A 44 -0.49 8.89 -2.19
CA PHE A 44 -0.15 7.68 -2.94
C PHE A 44 -1.10 6.53 -2.58
N MET A 45 -1.43 6.39 -1.30
CA MET A 45 -2.44 5.44 -0.81
C MET A 45 -3.42 6.15 0.12
N GLU A 46 -4.70 5.77 0.05
CA GLU A 46 -5.77 6.19 0.94
C GLU A 46 -6.55 4.97 1.43
N ASN A 47 -6.61 4.77 2.74
CA ASN A 47 -7.32 3.65 3.40
C ASN A 47 -6.95 2.26 2.84
N GLY A 48 -5.68 2.06 2.50
CA GLY A 48 -5.16 0.80 1.94
C GLY A 48 -5.32 0.63 0.43
N GLU A 49 -5.92 1.60 -0.26
CA GLU A 49 -6.11 1.59 -1.71
C GLU A 49 -5.17 2.58 -2.41
N HIS A 50 -4.68 2.21 -3.59
CA HIS A 50 -3.80 3.08 -4.37
C HIS A 50 -4.59 4.24 -4.97
N ALA A 51 -4.18 5.48 -4.68
CA ALA A 51 -4.87 6.69 -5.09
C ALA A 51 -4.66 7.05 -6.58
N GLY A 52 -3.85 6.28 -7.31
CA GLY A 52 -3.53 6.49 -8.73
C GLY A 52 -2.32 7.39 -8.98
N ALA A 53 -1.84 8.10 -7.96
CA ALA A 53 -0.66 8.96 -8.08
C ALA A 53 0.63 8.14 -8.27
N LEU A 54 1.41 8.47 -9.30
CA LEU A 54 2.73 7.88 -9.56
C LEU A 54 3.84 8.87 -9.14
N ALA A 55 3.82 9.29 -7.88
CA ALA A 55 4.62 10.42 -7.38
C ALA A 55 6.11 10.09 -7.11
N GLY A 56 6.57 8.88 -7.43
CA GLY A 56 7.95 8.44 -7.18
C GLY A 56 8.99 9.15 -8.07
N LYS A 57 10.19 9.39 -7.53
CA LYS A 57 11.34 9.92 -8.27
C LYS A 57 12.61 9.16 -7.86
N PRO A 58 13.56 8.92 -8.77
CA PRO A 58 14.86 8.35 -8.40
C PRO A 58 15.55 9.23 -7.36
N LEU A 59 16.13 8.60 -6.34
CA LEU A 59 17.04 9.25 -5.41
C LEU A 59 18.47 8.96 -5.88
N LEU A 60 19.28 10.01 -6.03
CA LEU A 60 20.70 9.89 -6.37
C LEU A 60 21.51 10.06 -5.10
N SER A 61 22.46 9.16 -4.86
CA SER A 61 23.47 9.35 -3.81
C SER A 61 24.49 10.39 -4.26
N SER A 62 24.75 11.38 -3.41
CA SER A 62 25.87 12.33 -3.54
C SER A 62 27.19 11.70 -3.10
#